data_AF-A0AA42IMK7-F1
#
_entry.id   AF-A0AA42IMK7-F1
#
_cell.length_a   1.000
_cell.length_b   1.000
_cell.length_c   1.000
_cell.angle_alpha   90.00
_cell.angle_beta   90.00
_cell.angle_gamma   90.00
#
_symmetry.space_group_name_H-M   'P 1'
#
loop_
_entity.id
_entity.type
_entity.pdbx_description
1 polymer ?
#
loop_
_entity_poly.entity_id
_entity_poly.type
_entity_poly.pdbx_seq_one_letter_code
_entity_poly.pdbx_strand_id
1 'polypeptide(L)' 'MKTLECTVKYYMGAYQTNTVRSQRASCSHSEDEAVRHLGVKLFGEQLDHVERIDLKPGDQPGMSRWQIVSREVQ' A
#
# COMPACT_ATOMS: atom_id res chain seq x y z
N MET A 1 16.03 7.20 2.42
CA MET A 1 14.90 6.29 2.67
C MET A 1 14.33 5.82 1.34
N LYS A 2 13.75 4.62 1.23
CA LYS A 2 13.04 4.19 0.01
C LYS A 2 11.54 4.32 0.22
N THR A 3 10.85 4.93 -0.75
CA THR A 3 9.39 5.06 -0.75
C THR A 3 8.80 4.39 -1.98
N LEU A 4 7.62 3.78 -1.81
CA LEU A 4 6.83 3.21 -2.89
C LEU A 4 5.38 3.63 -2.75
N GLU A 5 4.77 4.00 -3.86
CA GLU A 5 3.33 4.30 -3.89
C GLU A 5 2.52 3.07 -4.30
N CYS A 6 1.33 2.94 -3.73
CA CYS A 6 0.34 1.96 -4.13
C CYS A 6 -1.06 2.57 -4.07
N THR A 7 -2.01 1.93 -4.74
CA THR A 7 -3.44 2.25 -4.62
C THR A 7 -4.19 1.09 -4.00
N VAL A 8 -5.26 1.40 -3.28
CA VAL A 8 -6.17 0.42 -2.69
C VAL A 8 -7.57 0.65 -3.23
N LYS A 9 -8.27 -0.44 -3.50
CA LYS A 9 -9.69 -0.42 -3.82
C LYS A 9 -10.44 -1.48 -3.01
N TYR A 10 -11.66 -1.19 -2.63
CA TYR A 10 -12.55 -2.21 -2.11
C TYR A 10 -13.15 -3.03 -3.26
N TYR A 11 -12.96 -4.35 -3.23
CA TYR A 11 -13.44 -5.26 -4.26
C TYR A 11 -13.80 -6.61 -3.65
N MET A 12 -15.04 -7.06 -3.90
CA MET A 12 -15.56 -8.38 -3.49
C MET A 12 -15.36 -8.68 -1.99
N GLY A 13 -15.66 -7.72 -1.10
CA GLY A 13 -15.59 -7.95 0.35
C GLY A 13 -14.22 -7.69 0.98
N ALA A 14 -13.23 -7.21 0.22
CA ALA A 14 -11.90 -6.92 0.75
C ALA A 14 -11.27 -5.68 0.11
N TYR A 15 -10.43 -5.00 0.87
CA TYR A 15 -9.50 -3.98 0.38
C TYR A 15 -8.33 -4.67 -0.29
N GLN A 16 -8.05 -4.33 -1.55
CA GLN A 16 -6.98 -4.92 -2.35
C GLN A 16 -6.04 -3.83 -2.84
N THR A 17 -4.74 -4.03 -2.63
CA THR A 17 -3.73 -3.17 -3.24
C THR A 17 -3.64 -3.44 -4.74
N ASN A 18 -3.11 -2.49 -5.52
CA ASN A 18 -2.56 -2.81 -6.83
C ASN A 18 -1.28 -3.67 -6.68
N THR A 19 -0.77 -4.16 -7.81
CA THR A 19 0.50 -4.90 -7.84
C THR A 19 1.67 -3.92 -7.86
N VAL A 20 2.58 -4.03 -6.89
CA VAL A 20 3.81 -3.24 -6.78
C VAL A 20 4.98 -4.20 -6.67
N ARG A 21 5.96 -4.10 -7.57
CA ARG A 21 7.14 -5.01 -7.62
C ARG A 21 6.76 -6.49 -7.52
N SER A 22 5.78 -6.91 -8.32
CA SER A 22 5.24 -8.29 -8.35
C SER A 22 4.58 -8.77 -7.04
N GLN A 23 4.35 -7.88 -6.07
CA GLN A 23 3.66 -8.17 -4.82
C GLN A 23 2.30 -7.47 -4.78
N ARG A 24 1.35 -8.11 -4.11
CA ARG A 24 0.01 -7.57 -3.83
C ARG A 24 -0.46 -8.07 -2.47
N ALA A 25 -1.30 -7.31 -1.79
CA ALA A 25 -1.96 -7.73 -0.56
C ALA A 25 -3.46 -7.38 -0.57
N SER A 26 -4.18 -8.02 0.33
CA SER A 26 -5.58 -7.73 0.59
C SER A 26 -5.89 -7.88 2.08
N CYS A 27 -6.89 -7.15 2.56
CA CYS A 27 -7.42 -7.25 3.92
C CYS A 27 -8.93 -6.98 3.89
N SER A 28 -9.72 -7.72 4.66
CA SER A 28 -11.17 -7.47 4.78
C SER A 28 -11.50 -6.38 5.82
N HIS A 29 -10.53 -5.98 6.65
CA HIS A 29 -10.77 -5.08 7.78
C HIS A 29 -10.64 -3.60 7.42
N SER A 30 -9.53 -3.19 6.79
CA SER A 30 -9.27 -1.79 6.44
C SER A 30 -8.28 -1.64 5.26
N GLU A 31 -8.27 -0.46 4.66
CA GLU A 31 -7.31 -0.08 3.60
C GLU A 31 -5.87 -0.07 4.13
N ASP A 32 -5.65 0.58 5.28
CA ASP A 32 -4.35 0.70 5.95
C ASP A 32 -3.70 -0.66 6.21
N GLU A 33 -4.46 -1.64 6.73
CA GLU A 33 -3.95 -2.99 6.99
C GLU A 33 -3.57 -3.72 5.69
N ALA A 34 -4.34 -3.54 4.61
CA ALA A 34 -3.97 -4.09 3.31
C ALA A 34 -2.63 -3.52 2.81
N VAL A 35 -2.39 -2.23 3.03
CA VAL A 35 -1.14 -1.56 2.64
C VAL A 35 0.02 -1.98 3.54
N ARG A 36 -0.19 -2.13 4.86
CA ARG A 36 0.84 -2.67 5.78
C ARG A 36 1.26 -4.07 5.38
N HIS A 37 0.31 -4.96 5.06
CA HIS A 37 0.63 -6.29 4.54
C HIS A 37 1.47 -6.24 3.26
N LEU A 38 1.20 -5.31 2.33
CA LEU A 38 2.04 -5.10 1.16
C LEU A 38 3.43 -4.59 1.54
N GLY A 39 3.51 -3.62 2.47
CA GLY A 39 4.76 -3.08 2.98
C GLY A 39 5.67 -4.14 3.59
N VAL A 40 5.11 -5.05 4.40
CA VAL A 40 5.86 -6.18 4.98
C VAL A 40 6.36 -7.13 3.88
N LYS A 41 5.57 -7.39 2.82
CA LYS A 41 6.05 -8.21 1.69
C LYS A 41 7.19 -7.56 0.90
N LEU A 42 7.21 -6.23 0.83
CA LEU A 42 8.19 -5.48 0.04
C LEU A 42 9.48 -5.20 0.80
N PHE A 43 9.38 -4.92 2.10
CA PHE A 43 10.48 -4.42 2.92
C PHE A 43 10.78 -5.27 4.15
N GLY A 44 9.93 -6.24 4.50
CA GLY A 44 10.09 -7.07 5.69
C GLY A 44 10.23 -6.21 6.95
N GLU A 45 11.26 -6.49 7.74
CA GLU A 45 11.58 -5.73 8.95
C GLU A 45 12.00 -4.27 8.66
N GLN A 46 12.35 -3.93 7.42
CA GLN A 46 12.73 -2.56 7.06
C GLN A 46 11.52 -1.66 6.82
N LEU A 47 10.29 -2.17 6.88
CA LEU A 47 9.10 -1.33 6.85
C LEU A 47 9.14 -0.35 8.03
N ASP A 48 8.95 0.93 7.73
CA ASP A 48 8.87 1.98 8.74
C ASP A 48 7.40 2.27 9.07
N HIS A 49 6.68 2.85 8.11
CA HIS A 49 5.26 3.15 8.24
C HIS A 49 4.60 3.23 6.85
N VAL A 50 3.28 3.39 6.86
CA VAL A 50 2.46 3.64 5.68
C VAL A 50 1.64 4.90 5.93
N GLU A 51 1.48 5.74 4.92
CA GLU A 51 0.73 6.98 5.03
C GLU A 51 -0.22 7.14 3.84
N ARG A 52 -1.41 7.66 4.09
CA ARG A 52 -2.39 7.96 3.04
C ARG A 52 -2.01 9.29 2.41
N ILE A 53 -1.99 9.33 1.08
CA ILE A 53 -1.69 10.54 0.30
C ILE A 53 -2.86 10.87 -0.62
N ASP A 54 -2.83 12.09 -1.19
CA ASP A 54 -3.84 12.53 -2.13
C ASP A 54 -3.88 11.66 -3.40
N LEU A 55 -5.07 11.52 -3.95
CA LEU A 55 -5.26 10.87 -5.25
C LEU A 55 -4.57 11.69 -6.35
N LYS A 56 -4.02 11.00 -7.34
CA LYS A 56 -3.39 11.61 -8.50
C LYS A 56 -4.30 11.52 -9.73
N PRO A 57 -4.12 12.40 -10.73
CA PRO A 57 -4.79 12.26 -12.01
C PRO A 57 -4.59 10.84 -12.59
N GLY A 58 -5.68 10.16 -12.93
CA GLY A 58 -5.68 8.78 -13.41
C GLY A 58 -6.05 7.72 -12.36
N ASP A 59 -6.15 8.09 -11.08
CA ASP A 59 -6.73 7.21 -10.06
C ASP A 59 -8.24 7.03 -10.30
N GLN A 60 -8.72 5.80 -10.12
CA GLN A 60 -10.13 5.51 -10.34
C GLN A 60 -10.97 5.98 -9.15
N PRO A 61 -12.24 6.39 -9.38
CA PRO A 61 -13.15 6.71 -8.30
C PRO A 61 -13.28 5.57 -7.30
N GLY A 62 -13.31 5.90 -6.01
CA GLY A 62 -13.40 4.93 -4.92
C GLY A 62 -12.09 4.22 -4.57
N MET A 63 -10.96 4.66 -5.13
CA MET A 63 -9.63 4.25 -4.67
C MET A 63 -9.09 5.18 -3.59
N SER A 64 -8.15 4.66 -2.80
CA SER A 64 -7.24 5.45 -1.98
C SER A 64 -5.80 5.25 -2.47
N ARG A 65 -4.94 6.24 -2.22
CA ARG A 65 -3.51 6.19 -2.55
C ARG A 65 -2.69 6.25 -1.27
N TRP A 66 -1.61 5.49 -1.27
CA TRP A 66 -0.76 5.30 -0.10
C TRP A 66 0.70 5.31 -0.48
N GLN A 67 1.52 5.83 0.43
CA GLN A 67 2.97 5.76 0.39
C GLN A 67 3.46 4.77 1.45
N ILE A 68 4.30 3.84 1.04
CA ILE A 68 4.97 2.85 1.88
C ILE A 68 6.40 3.31 2.06
N VAL A 69 6.79 3.57 3.30
CA VAL A 69 8.11 4.12 3.65
C VAL A 69 8.95 3.02 4.29
N SER A 70 10.17 2.83 3.79
CA SER A 70 11.15 1.92 4.39
C SER A 70 12.27 2.71 5.08
N ARG A 71 12.80 2.12 6.14
CA ARG A 71 14.04 2.57 6.78
C ARG A 71 15.21 2.40 5.81
N GLU A 72 16.17 3.31 5.87
CA GLU A 72 17.47 3.11 5.22
C GLU A 72 18.33 2.27 6.15
N VAL A 73 18.77 1.11 5.67
CA VAL A 73 19.83 0.36 6.34
C VAL A 73 21.14 0.99 5.89
N GLN A 74 21.83 1.67 6.80
CA GLN A 74 23.21 2.11 6.62
C GLN A 74 24.16 0.91 6.57
#